data_AF-A0A2V9DLQ0-F1
#
_entry.id   AF-A0A2V9DLQ0-F1
#
_cell.length_a   1.000
_cell.length_b   1.000
_cell.length_c   1.000
_cell.angle_alpha   90.00
_cell.angle_beta   90.00
_cell.angle_gamma   90.00
#
_symmetry.space_group_name_H-M   'P 1'
#
loop_
_entity.id
_entity.type
_entity.pdbx_description
1 polymer ?
#
loop_
_entity_poly.entity_id
_entity_poly.type
_entity_poly.pdbx_seq_one_letter_code
_entity_poly.pdbx_strand_id
1 'polypeptide(L)'
;MAKLLVLAVSWSVRLLIAGTHGTGPLEGLYGATAQKTWAGTLKTANAIAQQMEKEVPNDARFEQDFAEANVSTSKLARYYLRALERTVRNDPEPYFVPNDELVITLEHVMPEDRKYWRSIPEEIHQSHLTRLGNLVLLKSKPNSEIGNVSFNVKKPYLVAAEPKLTQEVGQYPDWGKEQIEKQQRRLAKLAVRTWPI
;
A
#
# COMPACT_ATOMS: atom_id res chain seq x y z
N MET A 1 12.51 -2.36 22.68
CA MET A 1 12.95 -1.85 21.36
C MET A 1 12.11 -2.39 20.21
N ALA A 2 11.91 -3.71 20.06
CA ALA A 2 11.14 -4.28 18.94
C ALA A 2 9.73 -3.67 18.74
N LYS A 3 8.96 -3.45 19.81
CA LYS A 3 7.63 -2.81 19.73
C LYS A 3 7.65 -1.37 19.18
N LEU A 4 8.68 -0.60 19.50
CA LEU A 4 8.77 0.80 19.06
C LEU A 4 9.11 0.90 17.57
N LEU A 5 9.92 -0.04 17.05
CA LEU A 5 10.22 -0.12 15.63
C LEU A 5 8.95 -0.42 14.80
N VAL A 6 8.11 -1.34 15.28
CA VAL A 6 6.82 -1.67 14.62
C VAL A 6 5.89 -0.45 14.58
N LEU A 7 5.78 0.27 15.70
CA LEU A 7 5.02 1.52 15.75
C LEU A 7 5.61 2.58 14.81
N ALA A 8 6.94 2.73 14.78
CA ALA A 8 7.61 3.68 13.89
C ALA A 8 7.33 3.39 12.40
N VAL A 9 7.30 2.11 12.01
CA VAL A 9 6.88 1.72 10.65
C VAL A 9 5.43 2.12 10.40
N SER A 10 4.53 1.81 11.32
CA SER A 10 3.11 2.13 11.18
C SER A 10 2.85 3.63 11.08
N TRP A 11 3.50 4.44 11.93
CA TRP A 11 3.44 5.91 11.87
C TRP A 11 3.95 6.45 10.54
N SER A 12 5.08 5.94 10.06
CA SER A 12 5.67 6.33 8.78
C SER A 12 4.71 6.06 7.62
N VAL A 13 4.11 4.87 7.56
CA VAL A 13 3.15 4.54 6.50
C VAL A 13 1.92 5.43 6.56
N ARG A 14 1.35 5.65 7.75
CA ARG A 14 0.17 6.51 7.93
C ARG A 14 0.42 7.93 7.46
N LEU A 15 1.55 8.51 7.86
CA LEU A 15 1.94 9.86 7.49
C LEU A 15 2.24 9.99 5.99
N LEU A 16 2.89 8.98 5.38
CA LEU A 16 3.15 8.96 3.93
C LEU A 16 1.85 8.87 3.12
N ILE A 17 0.89 8.04 3.54
CA ILE A 17 -0.39 7.88 2.85
C ILE A 17 -1.28 9.11 3.01
N ALA A 18 -1.33 9.70 4.20
CA ALA A 18 -2.16 10.87 4.46
C ALA A 18 -1.78 12.09 3.61
N GLY A 19 -0.61 12.07 2.97
CA GLY A 19 -0.11 13.14 2.12
C GLY A 19 0.02 14.47 2.85
N THR A 20 -0.20 14.48 4.17
CA THR A 20 -0.37 15.69 4.96
C THR A 20 0.87 16.56 4.92
N HIS A 21 2.01 15.97 4.58
CA HIS A 21 3.27 16.67 4.54
C HIS A 21 4.20 15.91 3.60
N GLY A 22 4.94 16.60 2.74
CA GLY A 22 6.11 15.99 2.09
C GLY A 22 7.08 15.37 3.12
N THR A 23 8.22 14.84 2.69
CA THR A 23 9.18 14.21 3.61
C THR A 23 9.64 15.13 4.77
N GLY A 24 9.60 16.45 4.58
CA GLY A 24 10.09 17.45 5.55
C GLY A 24 9.41 17.41 6.93
N PRO A 25 8.07 17.52 7.04
CA PRO A 25 7.43 17.47 8.37
C PRO A 25 7.46 16.09 9.04
N LEU A 26 7.59 15.02 8.26
CA LEU A 26 7.93 13.68 8.77
C LEU A 26 9.31 13.72 9.47
N GLU A 27 10.33 14.20 8.77
CA GLU A 27 11.69 14.37 9.32
C GLU A 27 11.69 15.27 10.56
N GLY A 28 10.94 16.38 10.53
CA GLY A 28 10.77 17.28 11.66
C GLY A 28 10.14 16.60 12.89
N LEU A 29 9.07 15.81 12.68
CA LEU A 29 8.38 15.10 13.76
C LEU A 29 9.28 14.04 14.41
N TYR A 30 9.94 13.20 13.59
CA TYR A 30 10.87 12.20 14.10
C TYR A 30 12.09 12.85 14.76
N GLY A 31 12.64 13.92 14.17
CA GLY A 31 13.77 14.66 14.72
C GLY A 31 13.45 15.30 16.08
N ALA A 32 12.30 15.97 16.21
CA ALA A 32 11.87 16.57 17.47
C ALA A 32 11.62 15.50 18.55
N THR A 33 11.02 14.36 18.18
CA THR A 33 10.78 13.25 19.12
C THR A 33 12.09 12.59 19.55
N ALA A 34 13.03 12.41 18.62
CA ALA A 34 14.37 11.90 18.91
C ALA A 34 15.14 12.85 19.84
N GLN A 35 15.09 14.17 19.61
CA GLN A 35 15.71 15.16 20.48
C GLN A 35 15.14 15.10 21.91
N LYS A 36 13.80 15.03 22.06
CA LYS A 36 13.15 14.89 23.38
C LYS A 36 13.53 13.59 24.09
N THR A 37 13.74 12.51 23.33
CA THR A 37 14.21 11.22 23.86
C THR A 37 15.66 11.35 24.34
N TRP A 38 16.52 11.96 23.53
CA TRP A 38 17.93 12.19 23.85
C TRP A 38 18.12 13.10 25.07
N ALA A 39 17.33 14.17 25.18
CA ALA A 39 17.32 15.07 26.31
C ALA A 39 16.77 14.44 27.61
N GLY A 40 16.28 13.19 27.56
CA GLY A 40 15.72 12.49 28.70
C GLY A 40 14.31 12.94 29.09
N THR A 41 13.63 13.73 28.26
CA THR A 41 12.22 14.15 28.47
C THR A 41 11.27 12.99 28.21
N LEU A 42 11.50 12.22 27.13
CA LEU A 42 10.75 11.00 26.80
C LEU A 42 11.59 9.77 27.15
N LYS A 43 11.31 9.14 28.29
CA LYS A 43 12.14 8.04 28.82
C LYS A 43 11.62 6.64 28.52
N THR A 44 10.37 6.50 28.09
CA THR A 44 9.71 5.21 27.89
C THR A 44 9.12 5.10 26.50
N ALA A 45 9.04 3.88 25.97
CA ALA A 45 8.42 3.61 24.68
C ALA A 45 6.95 4.09 24.65
N ASN A 46 6.22 3.97 25.76
CA ASN A 46 4.85 4.47 25.87
C ASN A 46 4.77 6.00 25.79
N ALA A 47 5.69 6.73 26.44
CA ALA A 47 5.72 8.19 26.34
C ALA A 47 6.03 8.67 24.92
N ILE A 48 6.91 7.95 24.21
CA ILE A 48 7.21 8.22 22.80
C ILE A 48 5.96 7.95 21.94
N ALA A 49 5.29 6.81 22.15
CA ALA A 49 4.08 6.47 21.41
C ALA A 49 2.96 7.49 21.59
N GLN A 50 2.65 7.86 22.83
CA GLN A 50 1.65 8.89 23.15
C GLN A 50 1.97 10.26 22.55
N GLN A 51 3.25 10.59 22.38
CA GLN A 51 3.66 11.83 21.72
C GLN A 51 3.42 11.74 20.21
N MET A 52 3.74 10.60 19.59
CA MET A 52 3.59 10.39 18.15
C MET A 52 2.12 10.25 17.73
N GLU A 53 1.30 9.56 18.52
CA GLU A 53 -0.13 9.36 18.27
C GLU A 53 -0.92 10.66 18.14
N LYS A 54 -0.45 11.77 18.72
CA LYS A 54 -1.07 13.10 18.57
C LYS A 54 -0.92 13.69 17.17
N GLU A 55 0.11 13.27 16.45
CA GLU A 55 0.53 13.84 15.17
C GLU A 55 0.24 12.89 14.01
N VAL A 56 0.15 11.58 14.30
CA VAL A 56 -0.12 10.54 13.31
C VAL A 56 -1.63 10.45 13.03
N PRO A 57 -2.05 10.28 11.77
CA PRO A 57 -3.45 10.05 11.42
C PRO A 57 -4.06 8.87 12.21
N ASN A 58 -5.17 9.15 12.88
CA ASN A 58 -5.99 8.11 13.52
C ASN A 58 -6.58 7.14 12.48
N ASP A 59 -7.17 6.04 12.93
CA ASP A 59 -7.68 4.98 12.05
C ASP A 59 -8.69 5.48 11.02
N ALA A 60 -9.64 6.33 11.43
CA ALA A 60 -10.66 6.85 10.52
C ALA A 60 -10.06 7.73 9.43
N ARG A 61 -9.15 8.64 9.79
CA ARG A 61 -8.46 9.51 8.84
C ARG A 61 -7.56 8.69 7.92
N PHE A 62 -6.80 7.75 8.46
CA PHE A 62 -5.92 6.89 7.70
C PHE A 62 -6.68 6.02 6.70
N GLU A 63 -7.80 5.42 7.09
CA GLU A 63 -8.65 4.65 6.17
C GLU A 63 -9.17 5.52 5.02
N GLN A 64 -9.63 6.74 5.31
CA GLN A 64 -10.11 7.68 4.29
C GLN A 64 -8.99 8.06 3.32
N ASP A 65 -7.84 8.48 3.83
CA ASP A 65 -6.71 8.88 2.98
C ASP A 65 -6.21 7.69 2.14
N PHE A 66 -6.14 6.49 2.73
CA PHE A 66 -5.76 5.28 2.02
C PHE A 66 -6.76 4.95 0.90
N ALA A 67 -8.06 5.21 1.10
CA ALA A 67 -9.08 4.95 0.09
C ALA A 67 -8.94 5.80 -1.18
N GLU A 68 -8.17 6.90 -1.11
CA GLU A 68 -7.95 7.83 -2.22
C GLU A 68 -6.48 7.89 -2.70
N ALA A 69 -5.58 7.18 -2.00
CA ALA A 69 -4.14 7.28 -2.21
C ALA A 69 -3.66 6.83 -3.59
N ASN A 70 -2.73 7.60 -4.14
CA ASN A 70 -1.90 7.26 -5.29
C ASN A 70 -0.45 7.04 -4.83
N VAL A 71 0.18 5.96 -5.28
CA VAL A 71 1.54 5.58 -4.89
C VAL A 71 2.39 5.39 -6.14
N SER A 72 3.05 6.47 -6.57
CA SER A 72 3.88 6.48 -7.78
C SER A 72 5.22 5.75 -7.61
N THR A 73 5.70 5.59 -6.36
CA THR A 73 6.96 4.89 -6.10
C THR A 73 6.73 3.38 -6.02
N SER A 74 7.13 2.64 -7.05
CA SER A 74 6.90 1.19 -7.15
C SER A 74 7.44 0.40 -5.95
N LYS A 75 8.54 0.84 -5.34
CA LYS A 75 9.09 0.22 -4.13
C LYS A 75 8.13 0.32 -2.94
N LEU A 76 7.49 1.48 -2.75
CA LEU A 76 6.50 1.67 -1.70
C LEU A 76 5.22 0.89 -2.00
N ALA A 77 4.73 0.94 -3.25
CA ALA A 77 3.55 0.17 -3.65
C ALA A 77 3.73 -1.34 -3.41
N ARG A 78 4.90 -1.89 -3.79
CA ARG A 78 5.25 -3.30 -3.49
C ARG A 78 5.29 -3.58 -2.00
N TYR A 79 5.92 -2.70 -1.22
CA TYR A 79 5.97 -2.86 0.24
C TYR A 79 4.56 -2.88 0.85
N TYR A 80 3.69 -1.94 0.48
CA TYR A 80 2.32 -1.89 0.97
C TYR A 80 1.53 -3.14 0.62
N LEU A 81 1.55 -3.56 -0.65
CA LEU A 81 0.83 -4.77 -1.08
C LEU A 81 1.36 -6.03 -0.39
N ARG A 82 2.67 -6.15 -0.15
CA ARG A 82 3.24 -7.30 0.58
C ARG A 82 2.80 -7.32 2.06
N ALA A 83 2.78 -6.16 2.72
CA ALA A 83 2.33 -6.07 4.10
C ALA A 83 0.83 -6.37 4.25
N LEU A 84 0.01 -5.86 3.32
CA LEU A 84 -1.42 -6.14 3.23
C LEU A 84 -1.66 -7.63 2.98
N GLU A 85 -0.95 -8.23 2.02
CA GLU A 85 -1.04 -9.67 1.71
C GLU A 85 -0.73 -10.54 2.94
N ARG A 86 0.34 -10.22 3.66
CA ARG A 86 0.69 -10.89 4.91
C ARG A 86 -0.40 -10.78 5.97
N THR A 87 -1.01 -9.60 6.10
CA THR A 87 -2.14 -9.38 7.03
C THR A 87 -3.34 -10.24 6.66
N VAL A 88 -3.67 -10.35 5.38
CA VAL A 88 -4.76 -11.20 4.87
C VAL A 88 -4.48 -12.70 5.08
N ARG A 89 -3.21 -13.09 5.11
CA ARG A 89 -2.75 -14.45 5.41
C ARG A 89 -2.56 -14.73 6.90
N ASN A 90 -2.90 -13.78 7.78
CA ASN A 90 -2.72 -13.88 9.23
C ASN A 90 -1.27 -14.11 9.67
N ASP A 91 -0.31 -13.54 8.93
CA ASP A 91 1.09 -13.50 9.36
C ASP A 91 1.21 -12.69 10.67
N PRO A 92 1.94 -13.16 11.68
CA PRO A 92 2.10 -12.44 12.94
C PRO A 92 2.93 -11.15 12.80
N GLU A 93 3.75 -11.02 11.75
CA GLU A 93 4.66 -9.89 11.51
C GLU A 93 4.51 -9.35 10.07
N PRO A 94 3.34 -8.78 9.73
CA PRO A 94 3.04 -8.34 8.36
C PRO A 94 3.98 -7.24 7.84
N TYR A 95 4.62 -6.49 8.74
CA TYR A 95 5.50 -5.37 8.46
C TYR A 95 6.91 -5.79 8.01
N PHE A 96 7.35 -7.01 8.34
CA PHE A 96 8.72 -7.45 8.12
C PHE A 96 8.88 -8.03 6.70
N VAL A 97 8.82 -7.16 5.71
CA VAL A 97 8.80 -7.56 4.29
C VAL A 97 10.23 -7.69 3.73
N PRO A 98 10.68 -8.87 3.29
CA PRO A 98 11.95 -9.06 2.61
C PRO A 98 11.97 -8.31 1.27
N ASN A 99 13.12 -7.74 0.92
CA ASN A 99 13.30 -7.06 -0.35
C ASN A 99 13.84 -8.02 -1.41
N ASP A 100 12.99 -8.91 -1.93
CA ASP A 100 13.31 -9.71 -3.11
C ASP A 100 12.54 -9.21 -4.33
N GLU A 101 13.17 -8.36 -5.14
CA GLU A 101 12.57 -7.76 -6.34
C GLU A 101 12.63 -8.68 -7.56
N LEU A 102 13.48 -9.72 -7.54
CA LEU A 102 13.72 -10.57 -8.70
C LEU A 102 12.59 -11.59 -8.91
N VAL A 103 11.90 -11.95 -7.83
CA VAL A 103 10.89 -13.01 -7.84
C VAL A 103 9.46 -12.47 -7.99
N ILE A 104 9.13 -11.37 -7.30
CA ILE A 104 7.77 -10.80 -7.28
C ILE A 104 7.79 -9.32 -7.69
N THR A 105 7.14 -9.05 -8.82
CA THR A 105 7.00 -7.73 -9.44
C THR A 105 5.64 -7.10 -9.15
N LEU A 106 5.54 -5.81 -9.50
CA LEU A 106 4.29 -5.05 -9.47
C LEU A 106 3.64 -5.15 -10.85
N GLU A 107 2.37 -5.50 -10.89
CA GLU A 107 1.58 -5.55 -12.12
C GLU A 107 0.46 -4.51 -12.07
N HIS A 108 0.28 -3.80 -13.19
CA HIS A 108 -0.85 -2.89 -13.38
C HIS A 108 -1.99 -3.64 -14.04
N VAL A 109 -3.11 -3.82 -13.34
CA VAL A 109 -4.26 -4.55 -13.89
C VAL A 109 -4.82 -3.76 -15.08
N MET A 110 -5.07 -2.47 -14.90
CA MET A 110 -5.19 -1.48 -15.97
C MET A 110 -3.78 -0.91 -16.26
N PRO A 111 -3.14 -1.28 -17.39
CA PRO A 111 -1.76 -0.93 -17.71
C PRO A 111 -1.59 0.53 -18.15
N GLU A 112 -0.35 1.01 -18.18
CA GLU A 112 0.01 2.34 -18.70
C GLU A 112 -0.35 2.50 -20.18
N ASP A 113 -0.01 1.49 -21.00
CA ASP A 113 -0.43 1.46 -22.41
C ASP A 113 -1.92 1.10 -22.52
N ARG A 114 -2.71 2.07 -22.97
CA ARG A 114 -4.16 1.98 -23.09
C ARG A 114 -4.67 1.31 -24.37
N LYS A 115 -3.81 0.66 -25.19
CA LYS A 115 -4.20 0.06 -26.48
C LYS A 115 -5.48 -0.77 -26.41
N TYR A 116 -5.64 -1.61 -25.38
CA TYR A 116 -6.83 -2.46 -25.15
C TYR A 116 -7.81 -1.89 -24.12
N TRP A 117 -7.59 -0.66 -23.66
CA TRP A 117 -8.32 0.01 -22.58
C TRP A 117 -8.89 1.36 -23.01
N ARG A 118 -9.07 1.56 -24.33
CA ARG A 118 -9.53 2.83 -24.92
C ARG A 118 -10.93 3.26 -24.50
N SER A 119 -11.75 2.33 -24.01
CA SER A 119 -13.10 2.62 -23.48
C SER A 119 -13.08 3.41 -22.18
N ILE A 120 -12.00 3.36 -21.40
CA ILE A 120 -11.84 4.15 -20.17
C ILE A 120 -11.36 5.55 -20.58
N PRO A 121 -12.01 6.65 -20.19
CA PRO A 121 -11.53 8.00 -20.48
C PRO A 121 -10.11 8.27 -19.98
N GLU A 122 -9.32 9.06 -20.71
CA GLU A 122 -7.92 9.36 -20.35
C GLU A 122 -7.78 9.93 -18.93
N GLU A 123 -8.65 10.87 -18.55
CA GLU A 123 -8.66 11.46 -17.20
C GLU A 123 -8.86 10.42 -16.10
N ILE A 124 -9.74 9.45 -16.34
CA ILE A 124 -9.99 8.35 -15.41
C ILE A 124 -8.78 7.41 -15.36
N HIS A 125 -8.18 7.10 -16.51
CA HIS A 125 -6.98 6.29 -16.56
C HIS A 125 -5.84 6.92 -15.75
N GLN A 126 -5.50 8.19 -16.02
CA GLN A 126 -4.42 8.90 -15.34
C GLN A 126 -4.62 8.97 -13.82
N SER A 127 -5.84 9.29 -13.37
CA SER A 127 -6.17 9.44 -11.95
C SER A 127 -6.22 8.11 -11.17
N HIS A 128 -6.30 6.97 -11.86
CA HIS A 128 -6.41 5.64 -11.25
C HIS A 128 -5.20 4.73 -11.50
N LEU A 129 -4.29 5.12 -12.41
CA LEU A 129 -3.16 4.31 -12.83
C LEU A 129 -2.30 3.86 -11.65
N THR A 130 -1.96 4.78 -10.76
CA THR A 130 -1.06 4.55 -9.61
C THR A 130 -1.79 4.29 -8.28
N ARG A 131 -3.10 4.05 -8.31
CA ARG A 131 -3.85 3.61 -7.13
C ARG A 131 -3.46 2.19 -6.75
N LEU A 132 -3.25 1.91 -5.47
CA LEU A 132 -2.93 0.56 -4.98
C LEU A 132 -3.98 -0.47 -5.36
N GLY A 133 -5.25 -0.07 -5.47
CA GLY A 133 -6.35 -0.91 -5.92
C GLY A 133 -6.22 -1.36 -7.36
N ASN A 134 -5.46 -0.65 -8.21
CA ASN A 134 -5.14 -1.04 -9.59
C ASN A 134 -3.87 -1.92 -9.69
N LEU A 135 -3.15 -2.08 -8.58
CA LEU A 135 -1.86 -2.73 -8.54
C LEU A 135 -1.97 -4.09 -7.85
N VAL A 136 -1.28 -5.08 -8.40
CA VAL A 136 -1.21 -6.43 -7.82
C VAL A 136 0.22 -6.96 -7.79
N LEU A 137 0.46 -7.95 -6.95
CA LEU A 137 1.74 -8.66 -6.91
C LEU A 137 1.67 -9.89 -7.82
N LEU A 138 2.66 -10.05 -8.68
CA LEU A 138 2.76 -11.20 -9.58
C LEU A 138 4.22 -11.66 -9.72
N LYS A 139 4.44 -12.93 -10.03
CA LYS A 139 5.80 -13.42 -10.31
C LYS A 139 6.33 -12.79 -11.61
N SER A 140 7.63 -12.52 -11.68
CA SER A 140 8.25 -11.81 -12.80
C SER A 140 7.96 -12.43 -14.17
N LYS A 141 8.09 -13.77 -14.29
CA LYS A 141 7.81 -14.51 -15.53
C LYS A 141 6.37 -14.34 -16.03
N PRO A 142 5.32 -14.73 -15.27
CA PRO A 142 3.95 -14.55 -15.75
C PRO A 142 3.63 -13.07 -15.99
N ASN A 143 4.20 -12.13 -15.22
CA ASN A 143 4.02 -10.71 -15.47
C ASN A 143 4.54 -10.27 -16.84
N SER A 144 5.74 -10.73 -17.21
CA SER A 144 6.33 -10.43 -18.52
C SER A 144 5.57 -11.05 -19.69
N GLU A 145 4.92 -12.20 -19.49
CA GLU A 145 4.15 -12.91 -20.52
C GLU A 145 2.80 -12.22 -20.82
N ILE A 146 2.15 -11.66 -19.80
CA ILE A 146 0.83 -11.01 -19.94
C ILE A 146 0.95 -9.66 -20.65
N GLY A 147 1.85 -8.80 -20.19
CA GLY A 147 2.06 -7.46 -20.73
C GLY A 147 0.82 -6.54 -20.70
N ASN A 148 0.79 -5.58 -21.63
CA ASN A 148 -0.24 -4.54 -21.70
C ASN A 148 -1.49 -4.99 -22.47
N VAL A 149 -2.18 -6.00 -21.96
CA VAL A 149 -3.38 -6.59 -22.58
C VAL A 149 -4.66 -6.27 -21.80
N SER A 150 -5.81 -6.64 -22.36
CA SER A 150 -7.11 -6.48 -21.70
C SER A 150 -7.24 -7.31 -20.41
N PHE A 151 -8.10 -6.89 -19.49
CA PHE A 151 -8.36 -7.62 -18.24
C PHE A 151 -8.75 -9.08 -18.47
N ASN A 152 -9.57 -9.37 -19.49
CA ASN A 152 -10.02 -10.75 -19.80
C ASN A 152 -8.84 -11.70 -20.07
N VAL A 153 -7.74 -11.18 -20.63
CA VAL A 153 -6.51 -11.95 -20.85
C VAL A 153 -5.69 -12.06 -19.56
N LYS A 154 -5.64 -11.01 -18.73
CA LYS A 154 -4.93 -11.05 -17.44
C LYS A 154 -5.58 -11.98 -16.42
N LYS A 155 -6.91 -12.03 -16.41
CA LYS A 155 -7.75 -12.75 -15.42
C LYS A 155 -7.27 -14.16 -15.04
N PRO A 156 -7.02 -15.10 -15.98
CA PRO A 156 -6.57 -16.45 -15.62
C PRO A 156 -5.24 -16.47 -14.87
N TYR A 157 -4.31 -15.56 -15.19
CA TYR A 157 -3.03 -15.44 -14.49
C TYR A 157 -3.20 -14.89 -13.08
N LEU A 158 -4.12 -13.93 -12.89
CA LEU A 158 -4.42 -13.36 -11.58
C LEU A 158 -5.09 -14.40 -10.67
N VAL A 159 -6.03 -15.19 -11.19
CA VAL A 159 -6.68 -16.29 -10.46
C VAL A 159 -5.68 -17.38 -10.05
N ALA A 160 -4.71 -17.68 -10.91
CA ALA A 160 -3.67 -18.67 -10.64
C ALA A 160 -2.49 -18.13 -9.78
N ALA A 161 -2.47 -16.84 -9.47
CA ALA A 161 -1.39 -16.23 -8.71
C ALA A 161 -1.36 -16.74 -7.26
N GLU A 162 -0.20 -16.69 -6.62
CA GLU A 162 -0.03 -17.11 -5.22
C GLU A 162 -0.56 -16.08 -4.19
N PRO A 163 -0.39 -14.75 -4.37
CA PRO A 163 -0.94 -13.76 -3.45
C PRO A 163 -2.47 -13.76 -3.48
N LYS A 164 -3.10 -13.88 -2.31
CA LYS A 164 -4.55 -13.93 -2.15
C LYS A 164 -5.23 -12.65 -2.62
N LEU A 165 -4.64 -11.47 -2.35
CA LEU A 165 -5.18 -10.20 -2.85
C LEU A 165 -5.18 -10.14 -4.38
N THR A 166 -4.18 -10.74 -5.04
CA THR A 166 -4.13 -10.84 -6.51
C THR A 166 -5.20 -11.80 -7.03
N GLN A 167 -5.39 -12.95 -6.37
CA GLN A 167 -6.45 -13.90 -6.71
C GLN A 167 -7.84 -13.27 -6.62
N GLU A 168 -8.11 -12.49 -5.57
CA GLU A 168 -9.38 -11.76 -5.37
C GLU A 168 -9.67 -10.81 -6.54
N VAL A 169 -8.67 -10.08 -7.03
CA VAL A 169 -8.78 -9.25 -8.24
C VAL A 169 -9.14 -10.09 -9.47
N GLY A 170 -8.54 -11.27 -9.62
CA GLY A 170 -8.86 -12.19 -10.69
C GLY A 170 -10.30 -12.72 -10.68
N GLN A 171 -11.04 -12.59 -9.58
CA GLN A 171 -12.44 -13.04 -9.51
C GLN A 171 -13.45 -12.05 -10.08
N TYR A 172 -13.06 -10.79 -10.33
CA TYR A 172 -13.96 -9.81 -10.90
C TYR A 172 -14.38 -10.18 -12.33
N PRO A 173 -15.62 -9.86 -12.75
CA PRO A 173 -16.09 -10.14 -14.11
C PRO A 173 -15.41 -9.23 -15.14
N ASP A 174 -15.17 -7.98 -14.77
CA ASP A 174 -14.56 -6.91 -15.54
C ASP A 174 -13.61 -6.10 -14.65
N TRP A 175 -12.93 -5.12 -15.24
CA TRP A 175 -12.04 -4.23 -14.49
C TRP A 175 -12.07 -2.83 -15.07
N GLY A 176 -12.12 -1.84 -14.17
CA GLY A 176 -12.22 -0.43 -14.51
C GLY A 176 -12.29 0.41 -13.23
N LYS A 177 -12.73 1.66 -13.37
CA LYS A 177 -12.79 2.64 -12.28
C LYS A 177 -13.46 2.08 -11.02
N GLU A 178 -14.66 1.52 -11.18
CA GLU A 178 -15.47 1.04 -10.05
C GLU A 178 -14.80 -0.11 -9.29
N GLN A 179 -14.18 -1.04 -10.01
CA GLN A 179 -13.47 -2.18 -9.44
C GLN A 179 -12.17 -1.73 -8.75
N ILE A 180 -11.42 -0.80 -9.35
CA ILE A 180 -10.22 -0.20 -8.74
C ILE A 180 -10.60 0.49 -7.43
N GLU A 181 -11.64 1.31 -7.41
CA GLU A 181 -12.11 1.99 -6.21
C GLU A 181 -12.62 1.02 -5.14
N LYS A 182 -13.35 -0.03 -5.55
CA LYS A 182 -13.82 -1.07 -4.64
C LYS A 182 -12.67 -1.83 -4.01
N GLN A 183 -11.65 -2.19 -4.80
CA GLN A 183 -10.44 -2.83 -4.31
C GLN A 183 -9.65 -1.89 -3.38
N GLN A 184 -9.48 -0.61 -3.75
CA GLN A 184 -8.81 0.38 -2.91
C GLN A 184 -9.48 0.52 -1.55
N ARG A 185 -10.81 0.61 -1.48
CA ARG A 185 -11.57 0.63 -0.21
C ARG A 185 -11.38 -0.65 0.61
N ARG A 186 -11.28 -1.80 -0.05
CA ARG A 186 -10.97 -3.07 0.62
C ARG A 186 -9.58 -3.06 1.24
N LEU A 187 -8.59 -2.54 0.51
CA LEU A 187 -7.21 -2.38 0.98
C LEU A 187 -7.12 -1.35 2.11
N ALA A 188 -7.90 -0.26 2.08
CA ALA A 188 -7.94 0.73 3.15
C ALA A 188 -8.38 0.15 4.50
N LYS A 189 -9.45 -0.65 4.51
CA LYS A 189 -9.90 -1.38 5.72
C LYS A 189 -8.84 -2.34 6.26
N LEU A 190 -8.08 -2.94 5.34
CA LEU A 190 -6.99 -3.83 5.70
C LEU A 190 -5.78 -3.06 6.24
N ALA A 191 -5.48 -1.89 5.66
CA ALA A 191 -4.38 -1.02 6.06
C ALA A 191 -4.45 -0.63 7.52
N VAL A 192 -5.64 -0.29 8.04
CA VAL A 192 -5.84 0.02 9.48
C VAL A 192 -5.37 -1.13 10.37
N ARG A 193 -5.66 -2.38 9.97
CA ARG A 193 -5.21 -3.59 10.68
C ARG A 193 -3.73 -3.88 10.46
N THR A 194 -3.22 -3.56 9.27
CA THR A 194 -1.83 -3.81 8.87
C THR A 194 -0.86 -2.84 9.55
N TRP A 195 -1.28 -1.63 9.91
CA TRP A 195 -0.42 -0.62 10.54
C TRP A 195 -1.12 0.02 11.74
N PRO A 196 -1.19 -0.66 12.90
CA PRO A 196 -1.85 -0.13 14.09
C PRO A 196 -1.03 0.99 14.75
N ILE A 197 -1.71 1.84 15.51
CA ILE A 197 -1.11 2.83 16.42
C ILE A 197 -1.41 2.48 17.87
#